data_AF-A0A920UQR3-F1
#
_entry.id   AF-A0A920UQR3-F1
#
_cell.length_a   1.000
_cell.length_b   1.000
_cell.length_c   1.000
_cell.angle_alpha   90.00
_cell.angle_beta   90.00
_cell.angle_gamma   90.00
#
_symmetry.space_group_name_H-M   'P 1'
#
loop_
_entity.id
_entity.type
_entity.pdbx_description
1 polymer ?
#
loop_
_entity_poly.entity_id
_entity_poly.type
_entity_poly.pdbx_seq_one_letter_code
_entity_poly.pdbx_strand_id
1 'polypeptide(L)'
;MAPFITPYLREKHELRVLDIAQPRHEGIDFVKGSVTDPQAIEKAVAGVDAFIWLVMKSPQGGMVTDQDLKVIRENYEVNCLGLHTFLWLAHGAGLTRGVYTSSMSVHYRGRNYYKSEDEIPLDTPTAYGLSKGFGEGICRYFASWFDMNITALRITGPRGRDPLPRRTRSA
;
A
#
# COMPACT_ATOMS: atom_id res chain seq x y z
N MET A 1 0.08 -1.32 9.44
CA MET A 1 -0.06 -2.67 8.84
C MET A 1 1.17 -3.54 9.09
N ALA A 2 2.38 -2.97 8.99
CA ALA A 2 3.64 -3.67 9.27
C ALA A 2 3.65 -4.52 10.56
N PRO A 3 3.19 -4.02 11.73
CA PRO A 3 3.27 -4.82 12.97
C PRO A 3 2.52 -6.15 12.93
N PHE A 4 1.50 -6.30 12.06
CA PHE A 4 0.73 -7.53 11.93
C PHE A 4 1.46 -8.61 11.12
N ILE A 5 2.33 -8.22 10.18
CA ILE A 5 3.03 -9.16 9.31
C ILE A 5 4.47 -9.42 9.77
N THR A 6 5.08 -8.49 10.52
CA THR A 6 6.46 -8.62 11.03
C THR A 6 6.74 -9.95 11.72
N PRO A 7 5.89 -10.50 12.62
CA PRO A 7 6.18 -11.76 13.29
C PRO A 7 6.33 -12.94 12.32
N TYR A 8 5.55 -12.96 11.24
CA TYR A 8 5.55 -14.05 10.26
C TYR A 8 6.70 -13.92 9.27
N LEU A 9 7.04 -12.68 8.85
CA LEU A 9 8.11 -12.47 7.89
C LEU A 9 9.50 -12.68 8.52
N ARG A 10 9.68 -12.27 9.79
CA ARG A 10 10.99 -12.36 10.46
C ARG A 10 11.46 -13.78 10.73
N GLU A 11 10.58 -14.77 10.60
CA GLU A 11 10.94 -16.19 10.73
C GLU A 11 11.85 -16.67 9.57
N LYS A 12 11.78 -15.99 8.41
CA LYS A 12 12.45 -16.42 7.18
C LYS A 12 13.22 -15.31 6.47
N HIS A 13 13.07 -14.07 6.91
CA HIS A 13 13.62 -12.89 6.25
C HIS A 13 14.22 -11.92 7.26
N GLU A 14 15.31 -11.27 6.86
CA GLU A 14 15.81 -10.07 7.52
C GLU A 14 14.91 -8.90 7.14
N LEU A 15 14.52 -8.09 8.13
CA LEU A 15 13.54 -7.03 7.93
C LEU A 15 14.16 -5.66 8.18
N ARG A 16 14.09 -4.82 7.14
CA ARG A 16 14.23 -3.38 7.25
C ARG A 16 12.88 -2.69 7.14
N VAL A 17 12.62 -1.72 8.03
CA VAL A 17 11.39 -0.91 8.01
C VAL A 17 11.75 0.55 7.82
N LEU A 18 11.13 1.19 6.82
CA LEU A 18 11.07 2.63 6.67
C LEU A 18 9.71 3.12 7.17
N ASP A 19 9.69 3.90 8.24
CA ASP A 19 8.47 4.49 8.78
C ASP A 19 8.79 5.77 9.58
N ILE A 20 7.80 6.65 9.71
CA ILE A 20 7.88 7.84 10.57
C ILE A 20 7.77 7.46 12.05
N ALA A 21 7.09 6.34 12.34
CA ALA A 21 6.87 5.81 13.67
C ALA A 21 7.82 4.65 13.97
N GLN A 22 8.21 4.52 15.23
CA GLN A 22 9.07 3.42 15.66
C GLN A 22 8.34 2.06 15.51
N PRO A 23 9.00 1.02 14.97
CA PRO A 23 8.41 -0.32 14.89
C PRO A 23 8.08 -0.85 16.28
N ARG A 24 6.95 -1.57 16.38
CA ARG A 24 6.51 -2.18 17.65
C ARG A 24 7.38 -3.35 18.09
N HIS A 25 7.99 -4.04 17.12
CA HIS A 25 8.81 -5.22 17.38
C HIS A 25 10.28 -4.81 17.46
N GLU A 26 10.97 -5.32 18.47
CA GLU A 26 12.41 -5.10 18.65
C GLU A 26 13.25 -5.90 17.63
N GLY A 27 14.52 -5.50 17.46
CA GLY A 27 15.47 -6.18 16.59
C GLY A 27 15.20 -6.00 15.09
N ILE A 28 14.43 -4.98 14.72
CA ILE A 28 14.16 -4.60 13.33
C ILE A 28 15.17 -3.54 12.89
N ASP A 29 15.80 -3.72 11.73
CA ASP A 29 16.59 -2.67 11.10
C ASP A 29 15.64 -1.52 10.71
N PHE A 30 15.84 -0.35 11.31
CA PHE A 30 14.86 0.73 11.24
C PHE A 30 15.47 1.99 10.63
N VAL A 31 14.88 2.42 9.51
CA VAL A 31 15.14 3.72 8.89
C VAL A 31 14.01 4.66 9.28
N LYS A 32 14.26 5.56 10.22
CA LYS A 32 13.29 6.59 10.60
C LYS A 32 13.18 7.63 9.50
N GLY A 33 12.02 7.74 8.86
CA GLY A 33 11.81 8.70 7.77
C GLY A 33 10.45 8.57 7.10
N SER A 34 10.15 9.52 6.22
CA SER A 34 8.94 9.49 5.39
C SER A 34 9.27 8.95 4.00
N VAL A 35 8.31 8.28 3.36
CA VAL A 35 8.42 7.92 1.93
C VAL A 35 8.31 9.13 0.99
N THR A 36 8.13 10.33 1.54
CA THR A 36 8.23 11.58 0.79
C THR A 36 9.63 12.19 0.87
N ASP A 37 10.56 11.57 1.59
CA ASP A 37 11.96 11.99 1.70
C ASP A 37 12.86 11.02 0.89
N PRO A 38 13.41 11.47 -0.26
CA PRO A 38 14.30 10.66 -1.09
C PRO A 38 15.50 10.08 -0.33
N GLN A 39 16.09 10.82 0.62
CA GLN A 39 17.26 10.34 1.35
C GLN A 39 16.91 9.18 2.30
N ALA A 40 15.71 9.22 2.88
CA ALA A 40 15.20 8.12 3.68
C ALA A 40 14.92 6.89 2.81
N ILE A 41 14.41 7.08 1.59
CA ILE A 41 14.20 6.00 0.63
C ILE A 41 15.53 5.36 0.23
N GLU A 42 16.53 6.15 -0.17
CA GLU A 42 17.84 5.65 -0.59
C GLU A 42 18.49 4.77 0.49
N LYS A 43 18.45 5.22 1.75
CA LYS A 43 18.89 4.42 2.90
C LYS A 43 18.09 3.14 3.06
N ALA A 44 16.78 3.21 2.85
CA ALA A 44 15.90 2.06 3.01
C ALA A 44 16.13 0.99 1.94
N VAL A 45 16.35 1.38 0.67
CA VAL A 45 16.47 0.43 -0.45
C VAL A 45 17.87 -0.19 -0.60
N ALA A 46 18.90 0.40 0.01
CA ALA A 46 20.28 -0.07 -0.12
C ALA A 46 20.47 -1.52 0.35
N GLY A 47 20.85 -2.41 -0.58
CA GLY A 47 21.11 -3.83 -0.29
C GLY A 47 19.86 -4.66 0.02
N VAL A 48 18.67 -4.19 -0.36
CA VAL A 48 17.41 -4.91 -0.13
C VAL A 48 17.03 -5.77 -1.34
N ASP A 49 16.60 -7.02 -1.10
CA ASP A 49 16.24 -7.97 -2.16
C ASP A 49 14.80 -7.84 -2.68
N ALA A 50 13.87 -7.38 -1.84
CA ALA A 50 12.45 -7.25 -2.15
C ALA A 50 11.77 -6.23 -1.21
N PHE A 51 10.68 -5.60 -1.68
CA PHE A 51 9.90 -4.67 -0.86
C PHE A 51 8.45 -5.12 -0.64
N ILE A 52 7.85 -4.64 0.46
CA ILE A 52 6.41 -4.67 0.68
C ILE A 52 5.95 -3.24 0.99
N TRP A 53 5.24 -2.64 0.04
CA TRP A 53 4.72 -1.28 0.18
C TRP A 53 3.44 -1.28 1.01
N LEU A 54 3.54 -0.95 2.29
CA LEU A 54 2.43 -0.90 3.26
C LEU A 54 1.95 0.52 3.59
N VAL A 55 2.46 1.52 2.87
CA VAL A 55 2.18 2.93 3.17
C VAL A 55 0.71 3.24 2.94
N MET A 56 0.13 3.95 3.90
CA MET A 56 -1.20 4.53 3.79
C MET A 56 -1.33 5.72 4.74
N LYS A 57 -2.11 6.71 4.33
CA LYS A 57 -2.59 7.82 5.15
C LYS A 57 -4.07 8.03 4.88
N SER A 58 -4.80 8.51 5.88
CA SER A 58 -6.21 8.91 5.77
C SER A 58 -7.08 7.93 4.95
N PRO A 59 -7.17 6.64 5.36
CA PRO A 59 -7.88 5.62 4.62
C PRO A 59 -9.39 5.86 4.63
N GLN A 60 -10.05 5.54 3.52
CA GLN A 60 -11.50 5.69 3.37
C GLN A 60 -12.13 4.44 2.75
N GLY A 61 -13.39 4.18 3.09
CA GLY A 61 -14.18 3.12 2.45
C GLY A 61 -14.70 3.57 1.08
N GLY A 62 -14.75 2.68 0.09
CA GLY A 62 -15.09 3.01 -1.32
C GLY A 62 -16.51 3.50 -1.61
N MET A 63 -17.23 4.08 -0.64
CA MET A 63 -18.49 4.81 -0.83
C MET A 63 -18.44 6.24 -0.28
N VAL A 64 -17.33 6.64 0.36
CA VAL A 64 -17.19 7.96 0.97
C VAL A 64 -17.06 9.03 -0.11
N THR A 65 -17.89 10.07 -0.04
CA THR A 65 -17.87 11.21 -0.96
C THR A 65 -17.45 12.51 -0.29
N ASP A 66 -17.49 12.57 1.04
CA ASP A 66 -17.02 13.73 1.81
C ASP A 66 -15.50 13.71 1.94
N GLN A 67 -14.86 14.81 1.59
CA GLN A 67 -13.40 14.93 1.45
C GLN A 67 -12.96 16.32 1.90
N ASP A 68 -11.77 16.40 2.51
CA ASP A 68 -11.12 17.66 2.82
C ASP A 68 -9.74 17.77 2.14
N LEU A 69 -9.17 18.97 2.17
CA LEU A 69 -7.86 19.25 1.57
C LEU A 69 -6.73 18.40 2.18
N LYS A 70 -6.85 18.02 3.45
CA LYS A 70 -5.84 17.22 4.15
C LYS A 70 -5.86 15.79 3.62
N VAL A 71 -7.03 15.16 3.51
CA VAL A 71 -7.20 13.80 2.99
C VAL A 71 -6.70 13.70 1.56
N ILE A 72 -7.05 14.68 0.71
CA ILE A 72 -6.58 14.73 -0.69
C ILE A 72 -5.05 14.81 -0.72
N ARG A 73 -4.47 15.81 -0.04
CA ARG A 73 -3.02 16.02 -0.03
C ARG A 73 -2.26 14.80 0.48
N GLU A 74 -2.61 14.32 1.67
CA GLU A 74 -1.89 13.21 2.31
C GLU A 74 -1.91 11.95 1.44
N ASN A 75 -3.04 11.65 0.77
CA ASN A 75 -3.14 10.47 -0.09
C ASN A 75 -2.32 10.58 -1.37
N TYR A 76 -2.35 11.73 -2.06
CA TYR A 76 -1.55 11.92 -3.27
C TYR A 76 -0.05 11.97 -2.97
N GLU A 77 0.34 12.63 -1.87
CA GLU A 77 1.73 12.70 -1.44
C GLU A 77 2.32 11.31 -1.17
N VAL A 78 1.63 10.46 -0.40
CA VAL A 78 2.21 9.17 -0.01
C VAL A 78 1.89 8.03 -0.99
N ASN A 79 0.66 7.94 -1.52
CA ASN A 79 0.27 6.80 -2.36
C ASN A 79 0.64 6.98 -3.84
N CYS A 80 0.85 8.23 -4.30
CA CYS A 80 1.20 8.52 -5.69
C CYS A 80 2.65 9.01 -5.80
N LEU A 81 2.95 10.22 -5.31
CA LEU A 81 4.28 10.81 -5.45
C LEU A 81 5.33 9.97 -4.71
N GLY A 82 5.09 9.63 -3.45
CA GLY A 82 6.00 8.81 -2.64
C GLY A 82 6.25 7.43 -3.25
N LEU A 83 5.21 6.76 -3.75
CA LEU A 83 5.36 5.47 -4.43
C LEU A 83 6.18 5.58 -5.71
N HIS A 84 5.91 6.58 -6.54
CA HIS A 84 6.64 6.78 -7.79
C HIS A 84 8.12 7.04 -7.52
N THR A 85 8.42 7.97 -6.60
CA THR A 85 9.79 8.28 -6.18
C THR A 85 10.48 7.05 -5.59
N PHE A 86 9.77 6.27 -4.76
CA PHE A 86 10.30 5.02 -4.22
C PHE A 86 10.69 4.04 -5.31
N LEU A 87 9.79 3.75 -6.26
CA LEU A 87 10.07 2.77 -7.31
C LEU A 87 11.19 3.23 -8.24
N TRP A 88 11.30 4.52 -8.50
CA TRP A 88 12.41 5.09 -9.27
C TRP A 88 13.77 4.84 -8.57
N LEU A 89 13.86 5.19 -7.29
CA LEU A 89 15.10 5.00 -6.51
C LEU A 89 15.40 3.52 -6.26
N ALA A 90 14.37 2.70 -6.01
CA ALA A 90 14.49 1.26 -5.87
C ALA A 90 15.05 0.62 -7.14
N HIS A 91 14.50 0.96 -8.31
CA HIS A 91 15.00 0.50 -9.60
C HIS A 91 16.47 0.89 -9.80
N GLY A 92 16.83 2.16 -9.53
CA GLY A 92 18.21 2.64 -9.61
C GLY A 92 19.19 1.91 -8.68
N ALA A 93 18.70 1.39 -7.55
CA ALA A 93 19.46 0.58 -6.60
C ALA A 93 19.45 -0.94 -6.92
N GLY A 94 18.80 -1.36 -8.01
CA GLY A 94 18.67 -2.77 -8.39
C GLY A 94 17.56 -3.54 -7.65
N LEU A 95 16.75 -2.88 -6.84
CA LEU A 95 15.59 -3.46 -6.17
C LEU A 95 14.40 -3.50 -7.14
N THR A 96 14.18 -4.65 -7.79
CA THR A 96 13.21 -4.77 -8.89
C THR A 96 11.96 -5.56 -8.54
N ARG A 97 11.85 -6.16 -7.35
CA ARG A 97 10.71 -7.01 -6.99
C ARG A 97 10.03 -6.59 -5.70
N GLY A 98 8.71 -6.70 -5.67
CA GLY A 98 7.97 -6.41 -4.45
C GLY A 98 6.46 -6.53 -4.56
N VAL A 99 5.82 -6.25 -3.43
CA VAL A 99 4.36 -6.28 -3.28
C VAL A 99 3.85 -4.87 -3.02
N TYR A 100 2.89 -4.43 -3.84
CA TYR A 100 2.13 -3.23 -3.59
C TYR A 100 0.82 -3.55 -2.87
N THR A 101 0.57 -2.94 -1.70
CA THR A 101 -0.74 -3.05 -1.06
C THR A 101 -1.71 -2.02 -1.62
N SER A 102 -2.48 -2.48 -2.60
CA SER A 102 -3.69 -1.80 -3.07
C SER A 102 -4.82 -2.00 -2.05
N SER A 103 -6.06 -1.67 -2.43
CA SER A 103 -7.21 -1.76 -1.55
C SER A 103 -8.46 -2.14 -2.32
N MET A 104 -9.38 -2.89 -1.70
CA MET A 104 -10.74 -3.05 -2.23
C MET A 104 -11.47 -1.70 -2.40
N SER A 105 -11.02 -0.63 -1.73
CA SER A 105 -11.56 0.72 -1.90
C SER A 105 -11.23 1.36 -3.25
N VAL A 106 -10.43 0.75 -4.13
CA VAL A 106 -10.21 1.24 -5.51
C VAL A 106 -11.48 1.16 -6.36
N HIS A 107 -12.43 0.31 -5.96
CA HIS A 107 -13.73 0.16 -6.60
C HIS A 107 -14.82 0.91 -5.83
N TYR A 108 -15.84 1.41 -6.51
CA TYR A 108 -17.09 1.82 -5.85
C TYR A 108 -17.72 0.64 -5.09
N ARG A 109 -17.89 0.81 -3.77
CA ARG A 109 -18.30 -0.27 -2.86
C ARG A 109 -19.82 -0.38 -2.64
N GLY A 110 -20.62 0.45 -3.31
CA GLY A 110 -22.08 0.43 -3.23
C GLY A 110 -22.76 -0.51 -4.24
N ARG A 111 -21.99 -1.35 -4.94
CA ARG A 111 -22.54 -2.28 -5.93
C ARG A 111 -23.26 -3.45 -5.29
N ASN A 112 -24.37 -3.85 -5.90
CA ASN A 112 -25.10 -5.06 -5.52
C ASN A 112 -24.41 -6.35 -5.99
N TYR A 113 -23.54 -6.24 -7.00
CA TYR A 113 -22.83 -7.36 -7.58
C TYR A 113 -21.40 -6.95 -7.98
N TYR A 114 -20.46 -7.86 -7.76
CA TYR A 114 -19.06 -7.72 -8.14
C TYR A 114 -18.73 -8.88 -9.07
N LYS A 115 -18.29 -8.56 -10.30
CA LYS A 115 -17.73 -9.52 -11.25
C LYS A 115 -16.32 -9.97 -10.80
N SER A 116 -15.57 -10.62 -11.69
CA SER A 116 -14.13 -10.82 -11.48
C SER A 116 -13.45 -9.48 -11.20
N GLU A 117 -12.50 -9.47 -10.28
CA GLU A 117 -11.76 -8.28 -9.86
C GLU A 117 -11.04 -7.57 -11.03
N ASP A 118 -10.67 -8.32 -12.07
CA ASP A 118 -10.05 -7.78 -13.29
C ASP A 118 -11.04 -7.05 -14.21
N GLU A 119 -12.35 -7.32 -14.07
CA GLU A 119 -13.41 -6.70 -14.87
C GLU A 119 -14.04 -5.49 -14.18
N ILE A 120 -13.81 -5.30 -12.88
CA ILE A 120 -14.41 -4.20 -12.12
C ILE A 120 -13.55 -2.95 -12.32
N PRO A 121 -14.15 -1.82 -12.75
CA PRO A 121 -13.39 -0.61 -12.98
C PRO A 121 -12.89 -0.02 -11.66
N LEU A 122 -11.76 0.71 -11.74
CA LEU A 122 -11.21 1.51 -10.64
C LEU A 122 -11.98 2.83 -10.55
N ASP A 123 -13.21 2.78 -10.03
CA ASP A 123 -14.21 3.86 -10.12
C ASP A 123 -14.70 4.39 -8.75
N THR A 124 -13.90 4.19 -7.71
CA THR A 124 -14.22 4.66 -6.37
C THR A 124 -14.45 6.18 -6.29
N PRO A 125 -15.41 6.65 -5.48
CA PRO A 125 -15.64 8.09 -5.26
C PRO A 125 -14.69 8.70 -4.22
N THR A 126 -13.68 7.96 -3.75
CA THR A 126 -12.80 8.38 -2.64
C THR A 126 -11.44 8.86 -3.12
N ALA A 127 -10.89 9.91 -2.50
CA ALA A 127 -9.51 10.31 -2.76
C ALA A 127 -8.51 9.19 -2.40
N TYR A 128 -8.72 8.50 -1.28
CA TYR A 128 -7.89 7.35 -0.88
C TYR A 128 -7.91 6.24 -1.93
N GLY A 129 -9.09 5.73 -2.28
CA GLY A 129 -9.23 4.64 -3.23
C GLY A 129 -8.73 5.02 -4.62
N LEU A 130 -9.00 6.25 -5.07
CA LEU A 130 -8.50 6.76 -6.35
C LEU A 130 -6.97 6.77 -6.36
N SER A 131 -6.33 7.27 -5.30
CA SER A 131 -4.88 7.29 -5.17
C SER A 131 -4.26 5.89 -5.12
N LYS A 132 -4.94 4.90 -4.53
CA LYS A 132 -4.52 3.49 -4.58
C LYS A 132 -4.63 2.91 -6.00
N GLY A 133 -5.68 3.28 -6.74
CA GLY A 133 -5.83 2.94 -8.16
C GLY A 133 -4.73 3.55 -9.03
N PHE A 134 -4.35 4.81 -8.78
CA PHE A 134 -3.17 5.42 -9.41
C PHE A 134 -1.89 4.68 -9.05
N GLY A 135 -1.76 4.23 -7.80
CA GLY A 135 -0.64 3.38 -7.38
C GLY A 135 -0.53 2.09 -8.19
N GLU A 136 -1.64 1.41 -8.49
CA GLU A 136 -1.62 0.25 -9.41
C GLU A 136 -1.15 0.64 -10.81
N GLY A 137 -1.55 1.82 -11.30
CA GLY A 137 -1.06 2.38 -12.57
C GLY A 137 0.45 2.63 -12.56
N ILE A 138 0.97 3.22 -11.48
CA ILE A 138 2.41 3.46 -11.27
C ILE A 138 3.17 2.12 -11.25
N CYS A 139 2.69 1.13 -10.49
CA CYS A 139 3.32 -0.20 -10.47
C CYS A 139 3.33 -0.84 -11.86
N ARG A 140 2.23 -0.74 -12.62
CA ARG A 140 2.17 -1.24 -14.01
C ARG A 140 3.16 -0.53 -14.92
N TYR A 141 3.32 0.78 -14.77
CA TYR A 141 4.32 1.56 -15.50
C TYR A 141 5.73 1.02 -15.25
N PHE A 142 6.11 0.83 -13.97
CA PHE A 142 7.42 0.27 -13.62
C PHE A 142 7.60 -1.18 -14.09
N ALA A 143 6.56 -2.01 -14.01
CA ALA A 143 6.62 -3.38 -14.51
C ALA A 143 6.77 -3.45 -16.03
N SER A 144 6.14 -2.53 -16.77
CA SER A 144 6.16 -2.54 -18.24
C SER A 144 7.43 -1.93 -18.82
N TRP A 145 7.99 -0.92 -18.16
CA TRP A 145 9.07 -0.09 -18.73
C TRP A 145 10.42 -0.23 -18.03
N PHE A 146 10.46 -0.79 -16.82
CA PHE A 146 11.67 -0.86 -15.99
C PHE A 146 11.97 -2.28 -15.51
N ASP A 147 11.35 -3.29 -16.14
CA ASP A 147 11.54 -4.73 -15.86
C ASP A 147 11.36 -5.09 -14.37
N MET A 148 10.48 -4.37 -13.68
CA MET A 148 10.18 -4.65 -12.27
C MET A 148 9.09 -5.72 -12.13
N ASN A 149 9.29 -6.68 -11.22
CA ASN A 149 8.28 -7.68 -10.88
C ASN A 149 7.47 -7.23 -9.66
N ILE A 150 6.32 -6.60 -9.91
CA ILE A 150 5.48 -6.02 -8.86
C ILE A 150 4.11 -6.68 -8.84
N THR A 151 3.73 -7.24 -7.70
CA THR A 151 2.38 -7.78 -7.47
C THR A 151 1.54 -6.78 -6.68
N ALA A 152 0.41 -6.36 -7.23
CA ALA A 152 -0.57 -5.54 -6.50
C ALA A 152 -1.62 -6.44 -5.82
N LEU A 153 -1.83 -6.24 -4.52
CA LEU A 153 -2.84 -6.95 -3.75
C LEU A 153 -3.92 -5.99 -3.27
N ARG A 154 -5.16 -6.15 -3.74
CA ARG A 154 -6.33 -5.36 -3.32
C ARG A 154 -6.91 -5.92 -2.03
N ILE A 155 -6.30 -5.55 -0.91
CA ILE A 155 -6.67 -6.09 0.40
C ILE A 155 -7.79 -5.28 1.06
N THR A 156 -8.53 -5.94 1.95
CA THR A 156 -9.40 -5.24 2.92
C THR A 156 -8.59 -4.79 4.14
N GLY A 157 -9.05 -3.76 4.85
CA GLY A 157 -8.38 -3.26 6.04
C GLY A 157 -8.08 -4.36 7.08
N PRO A 158 -6.93 -4.28 7.77
CA PRO A 158 -6.53 -5.28 8.75
C PRO A 158 -7.55 -5.33 9.89
N ARG A 159 -7.86 -6.54 10.35
CA ARG A 159 -8.76 -6.77 11.49
C ARG A 159 -8.07 -7.64 12.53
N GLY A 160 -8.39 -7.41 13.80
CA GLY A 160 -7.99 -8.30 14.88
C GLY A 160 -8.60 -9.70 14.70
N ARG A 161 -8.14 -10.67 15.48
CA ARG A 161 -8.67 -12.04 15.46
C ARG A 161 -10.09 -12.17 16.06
N ASP A 162 -10.75 -11.06 16.39
CA ASP A 162 -12.10 -11.09 16.92
C ASP A 162 -13.06 -11.76 15.91
N PRO A 163 -13.98 -12.63 16.39
CA PRO A 163 -14.94 -13.27 15.53
C PRO A 163 -15.77 -12.22 14.77
N LEU A 164 -15.97 -12.46 13.47
CA LEU A 164 -16.92 -11.69 12.67
C LEU A 164 -18.28 -11.66 13.40
N PRO A 165 -18.90 -10.49 13.65
CA PRO A 165 -20.29 -10.48 14.04
C PRO A 165 -21.08 -11.19 12.94
N ARG A 166 -21.85 -12.22 13.33
CA ARG A 166 -22.70 -12.95 12.39
C ARG A 166 -23.62 -11.95 11.72
N ARG A 167 -23.40 -11.66 10.43
CA ARG A 167 -24.40 -10.96 9.62
C ARG A 167 -25.61 -11.87 9.54
N THR A 168 -26.64 -11.60 10.35
CA THR A 168 -27.97 -12.13 10.12
C THR A 168 -28.40 -11.60 8.76
N ARG A 169 -28.54 -12.49 7.78
CA ARG A 169 -29.29 -12.18 6.56
C ARG A 169 -30.74 -12.02 7.02
N SER A 170 -31.22 -10.80 7.17
CA SER A 170 -32.66 -10.55 7.13
C SER A 170 -33.14 -10.94 5.73
N ALA A 171 -34.04 -11.92 5.69
CA ALA A 171 -34.71 -12.38 4.47
C ALA A 171 -35.54 -11.26 3.83
#